data_AF-A0A2N7Q787-F1
#
_entry.id   AF-A0A2N7Q787-F1
#
_cell.length_a   1.000
_cell.length_b   1.000
_cell.length_c   1.000
_cell.angle_alpha   90.00
_cell.angle_beta   90.00
_cell.angle_gamma   90.00
#
_symmetry.space_group_name_H-M   'P 1'
#
loop_
_entity.id
_entity.type
_entity.pdbx_description
1 polymer ?
#
loop_
_entity_poly.entity_id
_entity_poly.type
_entity_poly.pdbx_seq_one_letter_code
_entity_poly.pdbx_strand_id
1 'polypeptide(L)'
;MKFHNFEISLLFVLFYITLGTCQVKEPDKSAPLFTPLIPNKFIYFENPSYVLQENDTLVDLAVQFKVGYYHLILANPKIDPWIPPPGKKIIIPKKILI
;
A
#
# COMPACT_ATOMS: atom_id res chain seq x y z
N MET A 1 34.55 41.89 40.48
CA MET A 1 34.47 40.58 39.81
C MET A 1 33.00 40.17 39.72
N LYS A 2 32.30 40.57 38.64
CA LYS A 2 30.89 40.21 38.37
C LYS A 2 30.84 39.65 36.95
N PHE A 3 31.02 38.34 36.80
CA PHE A 3 31.08 37.67 35.50
C PHE A 3 30.53 36.24 35.64
N HIS A 4 29.23 36.10 35.94
CA HIS A 4 28.60 34.76 35.96
C HIS A 4 27.09 34.69 35.72
N ASN A 5 26.37 35.82 35.65
CA ASN A 5 24.91 35.78 35.37
C ASN A 5 24.58 35.98 33.88
N PHE A 6 25.55 36.41 33.05
CA PHE A 6 25.34 36.68 31.62
C PHE A 6 25.51 35.43 30.74
N GLU A 7 26.44 34.54 31.11
CA GLU A 7 26.75 33.30 30.38
C GLU A 7 25.60 32.28 30.41
N ILE A 8 24.87 32.18 31.53
CA ILE A 8 23.77 31.22 31.69
C ILE A 8 22.57 31.63 30.82
N SER A 9 22.26 32.93 30.75
CA SER A 9 21.19 33.44 29.88
C SER A 9 21.51 33.19 28.40
N LEU A 10 22.79 33.29 28.01
CA LEU A 10 23.24 33.03 26.65
C LEU A 10 23.07 31.54 26.29
N LEU A 11 23.36 30.64 27.23
CA LEU A 11 23.20 29.20 27.07
C LEU A 11 21.74 28.78 26.87
N PHE A 12 20.79 29.38 27.61
CA PHE A 12 19.36 29.11 27.39
C PHE A 12 18.90 29.62 26.02
N VAL A 13 19.34 30.80 25.60
CA VAL A 13 19.01 31.35 24.28
C VAL A 13 19.57 30.46 23.16
N LEU A 14 20.81 29.99 23.27
CA LEU A 14 21.41 29.03 22.35
C LEU A 14 20.65 27.70 22.31
N PHE A 15 20.20 27.19 23.47
CA PHE A 15 19.37 25.99 23.56
C PHE A 15 18.00 26.17 22.85
N TYR A 16 17.33 27.31 23.04
CA TYR A 16 16.06 27.59 22.35
C TYR A 16 16.23 27.78 20.83
N ILE A 17 17.37 28.30 20.38
CA ILE A 17 17.68 28.46 18.95
C ILE A 17 17.88 27.09 18.27
N THR A 18 18.50 26.11 18.95
CA THR A 18 18.70 24.76 18.38
C THR A 18 17.43 23.91 18.35
N LEU A 19 16.49 24.10 19.30
CA LEU A 19 15.19 23.42 19.24
C LEU A 19 14.30 23.91 18.09
N GLY A 20 14.43 25.18 17.69
CA GLY A 20 13.56 25.79 16.67
C GLY A 20 13.79 25.34 15.23
N THR A 21 14.92 24.67 14.93
CA THR A 21 15.25 24.24 13.56
C THR A 21 14.99 22.76 13.30
N CYS A 22 14.35 22.04 14.23
CA CYS A 22 13.77 20.73 13.92
C CYS A 22 12.49 20.93 13.08
N GLN A 23 12.67 21.45 11.87
CA GLN A 23 11.63 21.48 10.85
C GLN A 23 11.41 20.04 10.40
N VAL A 24 10.35 19.40 10.92
CA VAL A 24 9.82 18.17 10.33
C VAL A 24 9.40 18.54 8.91
N LYS A 25 10.20 18.11 7.93
CA LYS A 25 9.88 18.28 6.52
C LYS A 25 8.60 17.48 6.25
N GLU A 26 7.47 18.16 6.19
CA GLU A 26 6.22 17.55 5.73
C GLU A 26 6.48 16.90 4.37
N PRO A 27 6.06 15.64 4.19
CA PRO A 27 6.28 14.94 2.94
C PRO A 27 5.66 15.75 1.81
N ASP A 28 6.47 15.99 0.79
CA ASP A 28 6.09 16.64 -0.44
C ASP A 28 4.79 16.03 -0.98
N LYS A 29 3.89 16.86 -1.53
CA LYS A 29 2.60 16.42 -2.09
C LYS A 29 2.75 15.46 -3.30
N SER A 30 3.99 15.26 -3.75
CA SER A 30 4.44 14.30 -4.76
C SER A 30 4.91 12.95 -4.19
N ALA A 31 5.08 12.85 -2.86
CA ALA A 31 5.37 11.57 -2.22
C ALA A 31 4.20 10.62 -2.50
N PRO A 32 4.47 9.35 -2.84
CA PRO A 32 3.40 8.37 -2.95
C PRO A 32 2.65 8.40 -1.62
N LEU A 33 1.36 8.73 -1.69
CA LEU A 33 0.46 8.78 -0.54
C LEU A 33 0.70 7.50 0.27
N PHE A 34 1.41 7.61 1.38
CA PHE A 34 1.70 6.48 2.24
C PHE A 34 0.35 6.03 2.78
N THR A 35 -0.25 5.05 2.11
CA THR A 35 -1.52 4.49 2.53
C THR A 35 -1.13 3.50 3.60
N PRO A 36 -1.41 3.77 4.88
CA PRO A 36 -1.12 2.80 5.92
C PRO A 36 -1.86 1.51 5.54
N LEU A 37 -1.13 0.39 5.53
CA LEU A 37 -1.72 -0.92 5.29
C LEU A 37 -2.74 -1.15 6.41
N ILE A 38 -4.02 -1.16 6.04
CA ILE A 38 -5.09 -1.49 6.96
C ILE A 38 -4.95 -2.98 7.24
N PRO A 39 -4.92 -3.42 8.52
CA PRO A 39 -4.85 -4.84 8.84
C PRO A 39 -5.98 -5.60 8.14
N ASN A 40 -5.66 -6.75 7.56
CA ASN A 40 -6.55 -7.61 6.77
C ASN A 40 -7.03 -7.01 5.43
N LYS A 41 -6.35 -6.00 4.89
CA LYS A 41 -6.64 -5.46 3.56
C LYS A 41 -5.60 -5.92 2.54
N PHE A 42 -6.00 -6.81 1.63
CA PHE A 42 -5.17 -7.18 0.48
C PHE A 42 -5.24 -6.10 -0.59
N ILE A 43 -4.07 -5.62 -1.03
CA ILE A 43 -3.97 -4.72 -2.17
C ILE A 43 -3.52 -5.52 -3.38
N TYR A 44 -4.41 -5.65 -4.36
CA TYR A 44 -4.11 -6.26 -5.65
C TYR A 44 -3.56 -5.19 -6.58
N PHE A 45 -2.35 -5.40 -7.10
CA PHE A 45 -1.86 -4.55 -8.18
C PHE A 45 -2.67 -4.78 -9.44
N GLU A 46 -2.64 -3.80 -10.34
CA GLU A 46 -3.15 -3.96 -11.71
C GLU A 46 -2.29 -5.01 -12.43
N ASN A 47 -2.76 -6.25 -12.38
CA ASN A 47 -2.07 -7.42 -12.89
C ASN A 47 -2.61 -7.78 -14.28
N PRO A 48 -1.93 -8.66 -15.04
CA PRO A 48 -2.47 -9.14 -16.32
C PRO A 48 -3.91 -9.61 -16.17
N SER A 49 -4.73 -9.16 -17.10
CA SER A 49 -6.13 -9.55 -17.20
C SER A 49 -6.30 -10.72 -18.15
N TYR A 50 -7.27 -11.58 -17.87
CA TYR A 50 -7.63 -12.72 -18.71
C TYR A 50 -9.09 -12.59 -19.17
N VAL A 51 -9.40 -13.03 -20.39
CA VAL A 51 -10.77 -13.06 -20.91
C VAL A 51 -11.26 -14.48 -20.80
N LEU A 52 -12.34 -14.68 -20.03
CA LEU A 52 -12.94 -15.99 -19.79
C LEU A 52 -13.38 -16.65 -21.10
N GLN A 53 -12.98 -17.90 -21.27
CA GLN A 53 -13.40 -18.79 -22.34
C GLN A 53 -14.57 -19.68 -21.88
N GLU A 54 -15.13 -20.40 -22.83
CA GLU A 54 -16.20 -21.36 -22.56
C GLU A 54 -15.66 -22.54 -21.75
N ASN A 55 -16.35 -22.92 -20.68
CA ASN A 55 -15.98 -23.96 -19.71
C ASN A 55 -14.78 -23.64 -18.79
N ASP A 56 -14.31 -22.39 -18.75
CA ASP A 56 -13.35 -22.00 -17.72
C ASP A 56 -13.98 -22.06 -16.33
N THR A 57 -13.19 -22.43 -15.32
CA THR A 57 -13.54 -22.24 -13.91
C THR A 57 -12.45 -21.43 -13.22
N LEU A 58 -12.81 -20.62 -12.22
CA LEU A 58 -11.81 -19.86 -11.45
C LEU A 58 -10.87 -20.81 -10.67
N VAL A 59 -11.31 -22.02 -10.36
CA VAL A 59 -10.46 -23.05 -9.74
C VAL A 59 -9.37 -23.51 -10.69
N ASP A 60 -9.74 -23.87 -11.93
CA ASP A 60 -8.77 -24.33 -12.93
C ASP A 60 -7.81 -23.20 -13.33
N LEU A 61 -8.33 -21.99 -13.50
CA LEU A 61 -7.51 -20.81 -13.79
C LEU A 61 -6.54 -20.49 -12.66
N ALA A 62 -6.93 -20.68 -11.39
CA ALA A 62 -6.01 -20.50 -10.26
C ALA A 62 -4.81 -21.45 -10.34
N VAL A 63 -5.05 -22.72 -10.70
CA VAL A 63 -3.99 -23.71 -10.91
C VAL A 63 -3.13 -23.35 -12.12
N GLN A 64 -3.76 -23.03 -13.26
CA GLN A 64 -3.07 -22.69 -14.51
C GLN A 64 -2.15 -21.49 -14.36
N PHE A 65 -2.63 -20.43 -13.69
CA PHE A 65 -1.85 -19.21 -13.47
C PHE A 65 -0.98 -19.25 -12.21
N LYS A 66 -1.02 -20.36 -11.46
CA LYS A 66 -0.28 -20.55 -10.20
C LYS A 66 -0.54 -19.42 -9.19
N VAL A 67 -1.79 -19.00 -9.07
CA VAL A 67 -2.25 -18.00 -8.09
C VAL A 67 -3.14 -18.65 -7.03
N GLY A 68 -3.18 -18.07 -5.83
CA GLY A 68 -4.08 -18.54 -4.79
C GLY A 68 -5.55 -18.36 -5.20
N TYR A 69 -6.33 -19.44 -5.15
CA TYR A 69 -7.77 -19.42 -5.46
C TYR A 69 -8.51 -18.33 -4.67
N TYR A 70 -8.26 -18.23 -3.37
CA TYR A 70 -8.87 -17.22 -2.49
C TYR A 70 -8.59 -15.78 -2.97
N HIS A 71 -7.37 -15.52 -3.44
CA HIS A 71 -7.03 -14.19 -3.95
C HIS A 71 -7.69 -13.91 -5.30
N LEU A 72 -7.85 -14.92 -6.14
CA LEU A 72 -8.49 -14.80 -7.44
C LEU A 72 -9.99 -14.48 -7.32
N ILE A 73 -10.70 -15.12 -6.39
CA ILE A 73 -12.12 -14.80 -6.12
C ILE A 73 -12.28 -13.41 -5.51
N LEU A 74 -11.40 -13.01 -4.59
CA LEU A 74 -11.44 -11.68 -3.96
C LEU A 74 -11.14 -10.55 -4.94
N ALA A 75 -10.24 -10.79 -5.91
CA ALA A 75 -9.96 -9.85 -6.97
C ALA A 75 -11.14 -9.72 -7.97
N ASN A 76 -12.04 -10.72 -8.03
CA ASN A 76 -13.13 -10.80 -8.99
C ASN A 76 -14.49 -11.15 -8.33
N PRO A 77 -15.00 -10.36 -7.37
CA PRO A 77 -16.13 -10.74 -6.51
C PRO A 77 -17.48 -10.85 -7.23
N LYS A 78 -17.58 -10.43 -8.49
CA LYS A 78 -18.80 -10.45 -9.31
C LYS A 78 -18.80 -11.57 -10.36
N ILE A 79 -17.90 -12.53 -10.23
CA ILE A 79 -17.73 -13.67 -11.13
C ILE A 79 -18.04 -14.93 -10.35
N ASP A 80 -18.89 -15.79 -10.92
CA ASP A 80 -19.15 -17.11 -10.35
C ASP A 80 -17.90 -17.99 -10.48
N PRO A 81 -17.40 -18.61 -9.40
CA PRO A 81 -16.20 -19.44 -9.44
C PRO A 81 -16.28 -20.72 -10.28
N TRP A 82 -17.48 -21.27 -10.43
CA TRP A 82 -17.72 -22.58 -11.03
C TRP A 82 -18.27 -22.47 -12.45
N ILE A 83 -19.09 -21.45 -12.73
CA ILE A 83 -19.71 -21.22 -14.03
C ILE A 83 -19.59 -19.73 -14.40
N PRO A 84 -18.36 -19.22 -14.61
CA PRO A 84 -18.14 -17.84 -14.99
C PRO A 84 -18.70 -17.57 -16.40
N PRO A 85 -19.30 -16.39 -16.64
CA PRO A 85 -19.80 -16.04 -17.96
C PRO A 85 -18.64 -15.83 -18.95
N PRO A 86 -18.65 -16.47 -20.12
CA PRO A 86 -17.59 -16.32 -21.12
C PRO A 86 -17.54 -14.89 -21.68
N GLY A 87 -16.37 -14.49 -22.17
CA GLY A 87 -16.10 -13.16 -22.72
C GLY A 87 -15.86 -12.07 -21.68
N LYS A 88 -16.01 -12.37 -20.38
CA LYS A 88 -15.78 -11.40 -19.31
C LYS A 88 -14.29 -11.33 -18.94
N LYS A 89 -13.81 -10.10 -18.74
CA LYS A 89 -12.42 -9.82 -18.35
C LYS A 89 -12.28 -9.94 -16.83
N ILE A 90 -11.34 -10.75 -16.38
CA ILE A 90 -10.98 -10.96 -14.96
C ILE A 90 -9.54 -10.52 -14.70
N ILE A 91 -9.23 -10.23 -13.44
CA ILE A 91 -7.89 -9.88 -12.96
C ILE A 91 -7.20 -11.14 -12.46
N ILE A 92 -5.94 -11.38 -12.85
CA ILE A 92 -5.12 -12.49 -12.34
C ILE A 92 -4.13 -11.96 -11.30
N PRO A 93 -4.35 -12.12 -9.98
CA PRO A 93 -3.58 -11.45 -8.95
C PRO A 93 -2.20 -12.09 -8.73
N LYS A 94 -1.21 -11.73 -9.56
CA LYS A 94 0.18 -12.23 -9.45
C LYS A 94 0.99 -11.53 -8.35
N LYS A 95 0.63 -10.29 -8.02
CA LYS A 95 1.30 -9.49 -6.99
C LYS A 95 0.26 -8.93 -6.03
N ILE A 96 0.51 -9.11 -4.75
CA ILE A 96 -0.36 -8.74 -3.64
C ILE A 96 0.50 -8.08 -2.57
N LEU A 97 0.04 -6.95 -2.01
CA LEU A 97 0.54 -6.46 -0.73
C LEU A 97 -0.37 -6.94 0.39
N ILE A 98 0.25 -7.34 1.48
CA ILE A 98 -0.37 -7.88 2.70
C ILE A 98 0.00 -6.94 3.84
#